data_AF-A0A354B385-F1
#
_entry.id   AF-A0A354B385-F1
#
_cell.length_a   1.000
_cell.length_b   1.000
_cell.length_c   1.000
_cell.angle_alpha   90.00
_cell.angle_beta   90.00
_cell.angle_gamma   90.00
#
_symmetry.space_group_name_H-M   'P 1'
#
loop_
_entity.id
_entity.type
_entity.pdbx_description
1 polymer ?
#
loop_
_entity_poly.entity_id
_entity_poly.type
_entity_poly.pdbx_seq_one_letter_code
_entity_poly.pdbx_strand_id
1 'polypeptide(L)' 'FNRMTSKAVLKDVARVLDIPYGDADRLAKLIPVVRGKPAKLKEMIGDDSPAAEFREKYQKDPSVKRWVDMAMRI' A
#
# COMPACT_ATOMS: atom_id res chain seq x y z
N PHE A 1 -1.57 3.59 -22.13
CA PHE A 1 -1.72 2.53 -21.11
C PHE A 1 -1.48 3.13 -19.73
N ASN A 2 -2.56 3.34 -18.98
CA ASN A 2 -2.56 4.03 -17.69
C ASN A 2 -1.75 3.19 -16.68
N ARG A 3 -0.56 3.66 -16.27
CA ARG A 3 0.28 2.93 -15.31
C ARG A 3 -0.37 3.03 -13.93
N MET A 4 -1.00 1.95 -13.47
CA MET A 4 -1.54 1.90 -12.12
C MET A 4 -0.42 2.15 -11.10
N THR A 5 -0.63 3.10 -10.20
CA THR A 5 0.33 3.46 -9.16
C THR A 5 0.07 2.62 -7.91
N SER A 6 1.09 2.40 -7.08
CA SER A 6 0.95 1.68 -5.79
C SER A 6 -0.22 2.20 -4.95
N LYS A 7 -0.46 3.52 -4.96
CA LYS A 7 -1.58 4.16 -4.26
C LYS A 7 -2.94 3.80 -4.85
N ALA A 8 -3.06 3.76 -6.18
CA ALA A 8 -4.30 3.38 -6.85
C ALA A 8 -4.62 1.91 -6.60
N VAL A 9 -3.65 1.02 -6.78
CA VAL A 9 -3.85 -0.43 -6.59
C VAL A 9 -4.27 -0.74 -5.15
N LEU A 10 -3.67 -0.09 -4.14
CA LEU A 10 -4.12 -0.25 -2.75
C LEU A 10 -5.58 0.15 -2.56
N LYS A 11 -5.99 1.30 -3.07
CA LYS A 11 -7.38 1.77 -2.97
C LYS A 11 -8.34 0.85 -3.72
N ASP A 12 -7.93 0.30 -4.84
CA ASP A 12 -8.74 -0.63 -5.63
C ASP A 12 -8.96 -1.95 -4.88
N VAL A 13 -7.90 -2.53 -4.30
CA VAL A 13 -8.02 -3.75 -3.50
C VAL A 13 -8.77 -3.50 -2.19
N ALA A 14 -8.61 -2.32 -1.57
CA ALA A 14 -9.37 -1.97 -0.37
C ALA A 14 -10.89 -2.00 -0.62
N ARG A 15 -11.32 -1.51 -1.79
CA ARG A 15 -12.73 -1.57 -2.20
C ARG A 15 -13.24 -3.01 -2.36
N VAL A 16 -12.38 -3.94 -2.81
CA VAL A 16 -12.73 -5.36 -2.97
C VAL A 16 -12.81 -6.07 -1.61
N LEU A 17 -12.02 -5.63 -0.63
CA LEU A 17 -11.97 -6.21 0.71
C LEU A 17 -12.92 -5.52 1.71
N ASP A 18 -13.83 -4.65 1.25
CA ASP A 18 -14.72 -3.84 2.08
C ASP A 18 -14.00 -3.02 3.17
N ILE A 19 -12.75 -2.61 2.90
CA ILE A 19 -11.98 -1.76 3.81
C ILE A 19 -12.50 -0.32 3.72
N PRO A 20 -12.77 0.35 4.85
CA PRO A 20 -13.23 1.74 4.85
C PRO A 20 -12.30 2.66 4.07
N TYR A 21 -12.87 3.55 3.25
CA TYR A 21 -12.10 4.48 2.43
C TYR A 21 -11.11 5.33 3.23
N GLY A 22 -11.46 5.70 4.47
CA GLY A 22 -10.57 6.44 5.37
C GLY A 22 -9.29 5.68 5.69
N ASP A 23 -9.38 4.38 5.94
CA ASP A 23 -8.22 3.53 6.21
C ASP A 23 -7.43 3.24 4.94
N ALA A 24 -8.13 3.04 3.82
CA ALA A 24 -7.53 2.94 2.51
C ALA A 24 -6.65 4.16 2.17
N ASP A 25 -7.19 5.37 2.41
CA ASP A 25 -6.51 6.63 2.15
C ASP A 25 -5.34 6.89 3.12
N ARG A 26 -5.52 6.56 4.42
CA ARG A 26 -4.44 6.65 5.42
C ARG A 26 -3.25 5.79 5.04
N LEU A 27 -3.47 4.51 4.71
CA LEU A 27 -2.37 3.62 4.33
C LEU A 27 -1.71 4.07 3.02
N ALA A 28 -2.50 4.50 2.02
CA ALA A 28 -1.96 5.00 0.75
C ALA A 28 -1.13 6.29 0.90
N LYS A 29 -1.43 7.12 1.90
CA LYS A 29 -0.66 8.33 2.21
C LYS A 29 0.72 8.03 2.79
N LEU A 30 0.89 6.90 3.47
CA LEU A 30 2.20 6.47 3.98
C LEU A 30 3.19 6.15 2.86
N ILE A 31 2.74 5.88 1.63
CA ILE A 31 3.64 5.66 0.51
C ILE A 31 4.30 6.99 0.11
N PRO A 32 5.64 7.11 0.26
CA PRO A 32 6.37 8.30 -0.12
C PRO A 32 6.37 8.43 -1.64
N VAL A 33 6.36 9.69 -2.10
CA VAL A 33 6.38 10.03 -3.52
C VAL A 33 7.67 10.78 -3.81
N VAL A 34 8.55 10.15 -4.59
CA VAL A 34 9.85 10.73 -4.97
C VAL A 34 9.79 11.10 -6.44
N ARG A 35 10.00 12.38 -6.76
CA ARG A 35 9.96 12.91 -8.14
C ARG A 35 8.66 12.55 -8.88
N GLY A 36 7.52 12.68 -8.19
CA GLY A 36 6.20 12.37 -8.73
C GLY A 36 5.88 10.88 -8.87
N LYS A 37 6.79 9.98 -8.46
CA LYS A 37 6.58 8.53 -8.50
C LYS A 37 6.40 7.98 -7.08
N PRO A 38 5.26 7.35 -6.76
CA PRO A 38 5.10 6.66 -5.49
C PRO A 38 6.05 5.45 -5.42
N ALA A 39 6.60 5.17 -4.24
CA ALA A 39 7.40 3.98 -3.99
C ALA A 39 6.60 2.70 -4.28
N LYS A 40 7.30 1.62 -4.65
CA LYS A 40 6.66 0.33 -4.97
C LYS A 40 6.27 -0.40 -3.70
N LEU A 41 5.17 -1.15 -3.73
CA LEU A 41 4.71 -1.93 -2.57
C LEU A 41 5.79 -2.92 -2.05
N LYS A 42 6.58 -3.51 -2.95
CA LYS A 42 7.71 -4.39 -2.56
C LYS A 42 8.79 -3.66 -1.74
N GLU A 43 9.07 -2.39 -2.06
CA GLU A 43 10.01 -1.57 -1.30
C GLU A 43 9.41 -1.19 0.06
N MET A 44 8.10 -0.93 0.11
CA MET A 44 7.39 -0.54 1.34
C MET A 44 7.38 -1.63 2.43
N ILE A 45 7.44 -2.91 2.06
CA ILE A 45 7.46 -4.04 3.01
C ILE A 45 8.87 -4.58 3.29
N GLY A 46 9.87 -4.13 2.52
CA GLY A 46 11.25 -4.58 2.62
C GLY A 46 11.98 -4.02 3.84
N ASP A 47 13.21 -4.50 4.06
CA ASP A 47 14.02 -4.06 5.19
C ASP A 47 14.36 -2.57 5.14
N ASP A 48 14.71 -2.08 3.95
CA ASP A 48 15.00 -0.68 3.66
C ASP A 48 13.75 0.15 3.33
N SER A 49 12.62 -0.18 3.97
CA SER A 49 11.35 0.49 3.67
C SER A 49 11.45 2.00 3.90
N PRO A 50 11.09 2.83 2.89
CA PRO A 50 11.12 4.27 3.02
C PRO A 50 9.99 4.81 3.92
N ALA A 51 9.08 3.94 4.38
CA ALA A 51 8.07 4.25 5.37
C ALA A 51 7.93 3.11 6.40
N ALA A 52 8.69 3.22 7.49
CA ALA A 52 8.69 2.25 8.57
C ALA A 52 7.28 1.98 9.14
N GLU A 53 6.43 3.00 9.25
CA GLU A 53 5.05 2.84 9.74
C GLU A 53 4.21 1.93 8.83
N PHE A 54 4.37 2.02 7.50
CA PHE A 54 3.67 1.15 6.57
C PHE A 54 4.07 -0.30 6.79
N ARG A 55 5.39 -0.54 6.88
CA ARG A 55 5.96 -1.87 7.14
C ARG A 55 5.47 -2.42 8.47
N GLU A 56 5.43 -1.60 9.51
CA GLU A 56 4.97 -1.98 10.84
C GLU A 56 3.49 -2.40 10.81
N LYS A 57 2.61 -1.62 10.17
CA LYS A 57 1.20 -1.99 9.98
C LYS A 57 1.05 -3.29 9.21
N TYR A 58 1.83 -3.46 8.15
CA TYR A 58 1.87 -4.70 7.38
C TYR A 58 2.30 -5.92 8.21
N GLN A 59 3.22 -5.75 9.15
CA GLN A 59 3.68 -6.85 10.02
C GLN A 59 2.75 -7.12 11.21
N LYS A 60 2.15 -6.07 11.78
CA LYS A 60 1.33 -6.17 12.99
C LYS A 60 -0.12 -6.54 12.71
N ASP A 61 -0.68 -6.11 11.58
CA ASP A 61 -2.08 -6.32 11.24
C ASP A 61 -2.23 -7.36 10.10
N PRO A 62 -2.77 -8.57 10.39
CA PRO A 62 -3.02 -9.59 9.38
C PRO A 62 -3.98 -9.15 8.25
N SER A 63 -4.91 -8.24 8.53
CA SER A 63 -5.82 -7.68 7.54
C SER A 63 -5.06 -6.80 6.54
N VAL A 64 -4.21 -5.90 7.05
CA VAL A 64 -3.32 -5.06 6.22
C VAL A 64 -2.36 -5.94 5.42
N LYS A 65 -1.82 -7.00 6.03
CA LYS A 65 -0.96 -7.95 5.33
C LYS A 65 -1.65 -8.56 4.12
N ARG A 66 -2.84 -9.15 4.31
CA ARG A 66 -3.63 -9.76 3.23
C ARG A 66 -3.97 -8.76 2.13
N TRP A 67 -4.32 -7.54 2.53
CA TRP A 67 -4.65 -6.47 1.61
C TRP A 67 -3.45 -6.07 0.73
N VAL A 68 -2.30 -5.80 1.34
CA VAL A 68 -1.07 -5.43 0.63
C VAL A 68 -0.57 -6.58 -0.25
N ASP A 69 -0.64 -7.82 0.24
CA ASP A 69 -0.26 -9.02 -0.52
C ASP A 69 -1.10 -9.19 -1.78
N MET A 70 -2.42 -8.95 -1.69
CA MET A 70 -3.31 -8.99 -2.85
C MET A 70 -3.00 -7.85 -3.82
N ALA A 71 -2.72 -6.64 -3.31
CA ALA A 71 -2.32 -5.50 -4.13
C ALA A 71 -0.98 -5.72 -4.86
N MET A 72 -0.07 -6.54 -4.34
CA MET A 72 1.20 -6.87 -5.00
C MET A 72 1.06 -7.88 -6.14
N ARG A 73 -0.07 -8.58 -6.25
CA ARG A 73 -0.33 -9.62 -7.27
C ARG A 73 -0.97 -9.07 -8.55
N ILE A 74 -1.34 -7.79 -8.55
CA ILE A 74 -1.93 -7.06 -9.69
C ILE A 74 -0.82 -6.30 -10.42
#